data_AF-R7G1H5-F1
#
_entry.id   AF-R7G1H5-F1
#
_cell.length_a   1.000
_cell.length_b   1.000
_cell.length_c   1.000
_cell.angle_alpha   90.00
_cell.angle_beta   90.00
_cell.angle_gamma   90.00
#
_symmetry.space_group_name_H-M   'P 1'
#
loop_
_entity.id
_entity.type
_entity.pdbx_description
1 polymer ?
#
loop_
_entity_poly.entity_id
_entity_poly.type
_entity_poly.pdbx_seq_one_letter_code
_entity_poly.pdbx_strand_id
1 'polypeptide(L)'
;MISREININKRGKEVNSMKKIFAIILCAFVICSFAILGVSAASALTAPTVTLTDKTLSWTTVENAASYDVYSGDTLIATVTGTSVDLSGYLVKSGTYFVTVVAKPASNATSYTKSAPSTMISLQVAGDGFIKQILTEVGDGVGSFVPSVAGAAVSTFDVIFINKDTGELSILGVLIITAIILGAGFGIWKWIKSRARVG
;
A
#
# COMPACT_ATOMS: atom_id res chain seq x y z
N MET A 1 -72.19 27.58 -60.83
CA MET A 1 -71.86 26.31 -60.15
C MET A 1 -70.38 25.94 -60.32
N ILE A 2 -69.83 26.02 -61.55
CA ILE A 2 -68.45 25.63 -61.90
C ILE A 2 -67.33 26.37 -61.12
N SER A 3 -67.44 27.69 -60.91
CA SER A 3 -66.43 28.45 -60.13
C SER A 3 -66.32 28.03 -58.66
N ARG A 4 -67.39 27.49 -58.06
CA ARG A 4 -67.35 27.02 -56.66
C ARG A 4 -66.58 25.69 -56.54
N GLU A 5 -66.75 24.77 -57.49
CA GLU A 5 -66.03 23.49 -57.50
C GLU A 5 -64.52 23.65 -57.72
N ILE A 6 -64.12 24.54 -58.64
CA ILE A 6 -62.69 24.83 -58.89
C ILE A 6 -62.01 25.38 -57.63
N ASN A 7 -62.70 26.26 -56.88
CA ASN A 7 -62.18 26.84 -55.64
C ASN A 7 -62.04 25.76 -54.53
N ILE A 8 -62.99 24.83 -54.43
CA ILE A 8 -62.92 23.72 -53.46
C ILE A 8 -61.76 22.77 -53.78
N ASN A 9 -61.54 22.42 -55.05
CA ASN A 9 -60.41 21.57 -55.45
C ASN A 9 -59.05 22.25 -55.18
N LYS A 10 -58.95 23.56 -55.45
CA LYS A 10 -57.75 24.35 -55.14
C LYS A 10 -57.46 24.37 -53.64
N ARG A 11 -58.46 24.63 -52.80
CA ARG A 11 -58.31 24.60 -51.33
C ARG A 11 -57.97 23.22 -50.80
N GLY A 12 -58.52 22.15 -51.38
CA GLY A 12 -58.15 20.76 -51.02
C GLY A 12 -56.68 20.45 -51.30
N LYS A 13 -56.17 20.91 -52.45
CA LYS A 13 -54.74 20.78 -52.80
C LYS A 13 -53.84 21.57 -51.84
N GLU A 14 -54.20 22.82 -51.52
CA GLU A 14 -53.48 23.69 -50.56
C GLU A 14 -53.43 23.06 -49.15
N VAL A 15 -54.56 22.55 -48.65
CA VAL A 15 -54.63 21.90 -47.33
C VAL A 15 -53.79 20.63 -47.29
N ASN A 16 -53.79 19.83 -48.35
CA ASN A 16 -52.94 18.64 -48.45
C ASN A 16 -51.45 19.01 -48.56
N SER A 17 -51.13 20.15 -49.19
CA SER A 17 -49.77 20.69 -49.24
C SER A 17 -49.31 21.15 -47.85
N MET A 18 -50.15 21.87 -47.11
CA MET A 18 -49.84 22.31 -45.73
C MET A 18 -49.68 21.14 -44.76
N LYS A 19 -50.51 20.09 -44.87
CA LYS A 19 -50.35 18.86 -44.06
C LYS A 19 -49.00 18.19 -44.31
N LYS A 20 -48.53 18.15 -45.56
CA LYS A 20 -47.21 17.61 -45.92
C LYS A 20 -46.08 18.47 -45.35
N ILE A 21 -46.19 19.80 -45.45
CA ILE A 21 -45.20 20.72 -44.89
C ILE A 21 -45.11 20.56 -43.37
N PHE A 22 -46.26 20.48 -42.67
CA PHE A 22 -46.29 20.28 -41.22
C PHE A 22 -45.68 18.94 -40.81
N ALA A 23 -45.96 17.86 -41.55
CA ALA A 23 -45.36 16.55 -41.31
C ALA A 23 -43.83 16.55 -41.52
N ILE A 24 -43.32 17.27 -42.52
CA ILE A 24 -41.88 17.40 -42.78
C ILE A 24 -41.19 18.20 -41.67
N ILE A 25 -41.79 19.30 -41.22
CA ILE A 25 -41.25 20.13 -40.12
C ILE A 25 -41.23 19.33 -38.81
N LEU A 26 -42.30 18.59 -38.51
CA LEU A 26 -42.37 17.76 -37.31
C LEU A 26 -41.36 16.61 -37.36
N CYS A 27 -41.17 16.00 -38.53
CA CYS A 27 -40.13 14.99 -38.75
C CYS A 27 -38.73 15.60 -38.60
N ALA A 28 -38.46 16.78 -39.17
CA ALA A 28 -37.18 17.48 -39.04
C ALA A 28 -36.88 17.89 -37.59
N PHE A 29 -37.89 18.34 -36.84
CA PHE A 29 -37.76 18.67 -35.41
C PHE A 29 -37.45 17.44 -34.56
N VAL A 30 -38.14 16.31 -34.82
CA VAL A 30 -37.88 15.02 -34.15
C VAL A 30 -36.50 14.45 -34.52
N ILE A 31 -36.10 14.52 -35.80
CA ILE A 31 -34.77 14.08 -36.26
C ILE A 31 -33.67 14.97 -35.67
N CYS A 32 -33.88 16.29 -35.60
CA CYS A 32 -32.90 17.23 -35.05
C CYS A 32 -32.74 17.05 -33.54
N SER A 33 -33.84 16.82 -32.80
CA SER A 33 -33.77 16.49 -31.38
C SER A 33 -33.12 15.13 -31.10
N PHE A 34 -33.24 14.16 -32.01
CA PHE A 34 -32.55 12.87 -31.90
C PHE A 34 -31.06 12.96 -32.26
N ALA A 35 -30.69 13.84 -33.20
CA ALA A 35 -29.30 14.04 -33.65
C ALA A 35 -28.42 14.84 -32.67
N ILE A 36 -29.01 15.56 -31.69
CA ILE A 36 -28.27 16.32 -30.67
C ILE A 36 -27.67 15.42 -29.58
N LEU A 37 -28.06 14.14 -29.52
CA LEU A 37 -27.41 13.15 -28.64
C LEU A 37 -26.15 12.60 -29.32
N GLY A 38 -25.13 13.45 -29.47
CA GLY A 38 -23.79 13.00 -29.82
C GLY A 38 -23.28 12.05 -28.74
N VAL A 39 -23.34 10.74 -28.99
CA VAL A 39 -22.68 9.74 -28.15
C VAL A 39 -21.18 9.96 -28.29
N SER A 40 -20.61 10.81 -27.43
CA SER A 40 -19.17 10.90 -27.23
C SER A 40 -18.76 9.68 -26.42
N ALA A 41 -18.18 8.69 -27.07
CA ALA A 41 -17.59 7.55 -26.36
C ALA A 41 -16.45 8.06 -25.48
N ALA A 42 -16.49 7.73 -24.19
CA ALA A 42 -15.44 8.13 -23.26
C ALA A 42 -14.13 7.44 -23.62
N SER A 43 -13.03 8.20 -23.64
CA SER A 43 -11.70 7.69 -23.97
C SER A 43 -11.00 7.16 -22.72
N ALA A 44 -10.39 5.98 -22.81
CA ALA A 44 -9.62 5.44 -21.69
C ALA A 44 -8.32 6.23 -21.48
N LEU A 45 -7.96 6.49 -20.22
CA LEU A 45 -6.66 7.10 -19.89
C LEU A 45 -5.50 6.19 -20.27
N THR A 46 -4.35 6.79 -20.57
CA THR A 46 -3.10 6.06 -20.79
C THR A 46 -2.66 5.36 -19.51
N ALA A 47 -2.16 4.13 -19.62
CA ALA A 47 -1.63 3.40 -18.48
C ALA A 47 -0.38 4.11 -17.93
N PRO A 48 -0.28 4.30 -16.60
CA PRO A 48 0.91 4.92 -16.01
C PRO A 48 2.12 3.99 -16.13
N THR A 49 3.29 4.57 -16.39
CA THR A 49 4.57 3.83 -16.34
C THR A 49 5.11 3.92 -14.93
N VAL A 50 5.30 2.76 -14.29
CA VAL A 50 5.68 2.65 -12.88
C VAL A 50 7.17 2.33 -12.72
N THR A 51 7.78 2.80 -11.64
CA THR A 51 9.15 2.53 -11.23
C THR A 51 9.19 2.38 -9.71
N LEU A 52 9.88 1.34 -9.23
CA LEU A 52 10.02 1.05 -7.81
C LEU A 52 11.47 1.29 -7.40
N THR A 53 11.66 2.09 -6.36
CA THR A 53 12.96 2.31 -5.73
C THR A 53 12.82 2.01 -4.24
N ASP A 54 13.52 0.98 -3.78
CA ASP A 54 13.36 0.38 -2.46
C ASP A 54 11.90 -0.02 -2.15
N LYS A 55 11.16 0.84 -1.44
CA LYS A 55 9.74 0.68 -1.11
C LYS A 55 8.87 1.82 -1.60
N THR A 56 9.46 2.79 -2.29
CA THR A 56 8.72 3.92 -2.87
C THR A 56 8.38 3.59 -4.31
N LEU A 57 7.08 3.52 -4.60
CA LEU A 57 6.56 3.35 -5.94
C LEU A 57 6.28 4.73 -6.53
N SER A 58 6.82 4.99 -7.72
CA SER A 58 6.63 6.24 -8.46
C SER A 58 6.14 5.94 -9.87
N TRP A 59 5.48 6.91 -10.51
CA TRP A 59 5.02 6.76 -11.88
C TRP A 59 4.97 8.09 -12.64
N THR A 60 4.85 7.98 -13.96
CA THR A 60 4.66 9.13 -14.85
C THR A 60 3.27 9.74 -14.69
N THR A 61 3.17 11.07 -14.68
CA THR A 61 1.88 11.77 -14.74
C THR A 61 1.09 11.38 -15.97
N VAL A 62 -0.17 10.98 -15.79
CA VAL A 62 -1.11 10.68 -16.87
C VAL A 62 -2.01 11.88 -17.11
N GLU A 63 -2.13 12.30 -18.37
CA GLU A 63 -2.99 13.43 -18.73
C GLU A 63 -4.46 13.12 -18.45
N ASN A 64 -5.20 14.11 -17.93
CA ASN A 64 -6.60 13.99 -17.51
C ASN A 64 -6.84 13.05 -16.30
N ALA A 65 -5.78 12.52 -15.68
CA ALA A 65 -5.88 11.79 -14.40
C ALA A 65 -5.98 12.79 -13.24
N ALA A 66 -6.96 12.58 -12.37
CA ALA A 66 -7.11 13.32 -11.12
C ALA A 66 -6.53 12.55 -9.92
N SER A 67 -6.52 11.23 -9.99
CA SER A 67 -5.99 10.36 -8.94
C SER A 67 -5.49 9.04 -9.50
N TYR A 68 -4.78 8.29 -8.65
CA TYR A 68 -4.21 6.99 -8.95
C TYR A 68 -4.58 6.00 -7.87
N ASP A 69 -5.13 4.87 -8.29
CA ASP A 69 -5.45 3.73 -7.43
C ASP A 69 -4.29 2.73 -7.53
N VAL A 70 -3.72 2.35 -6.39
CA VAL A 70 -2.60 1.43 -6.27
C VAL A 70 -3.12 0.09 -5.73
N TYR A 71 -2.86 -0.98 -6.45
CA TYR A 71 -3.33 -2.32 -6.14
C TYR A 71 -2.17 -3.25 -5.82
N SER A 72 -2.36 -4.13 -4.85
CA SER A 72 -1.53 -5.31 -4.62
C SER A 72 -2.34 -6.56 -4.98
N GLY A 73 -2.01 -7.19 -6.10
CA GLY A 73 -2.89 -8.17 -6.75
C GLY A 73 -4.21 -7.51 -7.10
N ASP A 74 -5.32 -8.03 -6.56
CA ASP A 74 -6.67 -7.50 -6.77
C ASP A 74 -7.14 -6.53 -5.67
N THR A 75 -6.33 -6.32 -4.64
CA THR A 75 -6.71 -5.49 -3.48
C THR A 75 -6.21 -4.06 -3.64
N LEU A 76 -7.13 -3.09 -3.55
CA LEU A 76 -6.78 -1.67 -3.48
C LEU A 76 -6.10 -1.38 -2.14
N ILE A 77 -4.85 -0.90 -2.18
CA ILE A 77 -4.07 -0.57 -0.99
C ILE A 77 -3.99 0.94 -0.73
N ALA A 78 -4.02 1.77 -1.79
CA ALA A 78 -3.96 3.22 -1.66
C ALA A 78 -4.63 3.93 -2.83
N THR A 79 -5.16 5.12 -2.57
CA THR A 79 -5.55 6.09 -3.61
C THR A 79 -4.82 7.39 -3.33
N VAL A 80 -4.06 7.89 -4.31
CA VAL A 80 -3.25 9.09 -4.17
C VAL A 80 -3.49 10.06 -5.33
N THR A 81 -3.34 11.35 -5.10
CA THR A 81 -3.44 12.39 -6.14
C THR A 81 -2.08 12.75 -6.73
N GLY A 82 -1.00 12.41 -6.04
CA GLY A 82 0.38 12.58 -6.51
C GLY A 82 0.85 11.43 -7.40
N THR A 83 2.13 11.46 -7.75
CA THR A 83 2.79 10.49 -8.64
C THR A 83 3.72 9.52 -7.91
N SER A 84 3.60 9.43 -6.59
CA SER A 84 4.41 8.56 -5.75
C SER A 84 3.67 8.13 -4.49
N VAL A 85 3.97 6.93 -4.01
CA VAL A 85 3.49 6.41 -2.73
C VAL A 85 4.58 5.59 -2.04
N ASP A 86 4.69 5.72 -0.73
CA ASP A 86 5.50 4.82 0.09
C ASP A 86 4.67 3.58 0.45
N LEU A 87 5.15 2.40 0.05
CA LEU A 87 4.49 1.13 0.30
C LEU A 87 4.81 0.53 1.68
N SER A 88 5.73 1.14 2.44
CA SER A 88 6.21 0.62 3.72
C SER A 88 5.09 0.42 4.76
N GLY A 89 4.08 1.30 4.78
CA GLY A 89 2.94 1.20 5.67
C GLY A 89 1.86 0.20 5.23
N TYR A 90 1.87 -0.21 3.95
CA TYR A 90 0.85 -1.08 3.36
C TYR A 90 1.33 -2.53 3.25
N LEU A 91 2.63 -2.74 2.98
CA LEU A 91 3.23 -4.04 2.71
C LEU A 91 4.18 -4.43 3.85
N VAL A 92 3.60 -4.70 5.02
CA VAL A 92 4.35 -4.94 6.27
C VAL A 92 4.74 -6.41 6.44
N LYS A 93 3.92 -7.34 5.92
CA LYS A 93 4.16 -8.78 6.05
C LYS A 93 5.25 -9.21 5.06
N SER A 94 6.07 -10.17 5.46
CA SER A 94 7.06 -10.77 4.57
C SER A 94 6.40 -11.56 3.45
N GLY A 95 6.92 -11.40 2.24
CA GLY A 95 6.39 -12.06 1.06
C GLY A 95 6.65 -11.31 -0.23
N THR A 96 6.20 -11.92 -1.33
CA THR A 96 6.22 -11.32 -2.65
C THR A 96 4.88 -10.64 -2.91
N TYR A 97 4.93 -9.38 -3.28
CA TYR A 97 3.76 -8.57 -3.65
C TYR A 97 3.83 -8.18 -5.12
N PHE A 98 2.68 -8.21 -5.79
CA PHE A 98 2.53 -7.78 -7.18
C PHE A 98 1.76 -6.48 -7.21
N VAL A 99 2.44 -5.38 -7.50
CA VAL A 99 1.87 -4.04 -7.41
C VAL A 99 1.57 -3.49 -8.79
N THR A 100 0.39 -2.89 -8.95
CA THR A 100 -0.05 -2.20 -10.17
C THR A 100 -0.69 -0.85 -9.83
N VAL A 101 -0.69 0.07 -10.78
CA VAL A 101 -1.27 1.41 -10.63
C VAL A 101 -2.26 1.66 -11.75
N VAL A 102 -3.42 2.22 -11.41
CA VAL A 102 -4.48 2.58 -12.35
C VAL A 102 -4.77 4.08 -12.22
N ALA A 103 -4.69 4.81 -13.32
CA ALA A 103 -5.06 6.22 -13.36
C ALA A 103 -6.57 6.40 -13.46
N LYS A 104 -7.11 7.34 -12.70
CA LYS A 104 -8.55 7.64 -12.65
C LYS A 104 -8.81 9.11 -13.00
N PRO A 105 -9.82 9.36 -13.86
CA PRO A 105 -10.26 10.70 -14.13
C PRO A 105 -11.01 11.27 -12.92
N ALA A 106 -11.23 12.59 -12.92
CA ALA A 106 -12.09 13.22 -11.94
C ALA A 106 -13.51 12.64 -11.99
N SER A 107 -14.19 12.52 -10.86
CA SER A 107 -15.52 11.87 -10.79
C SER A 107 -16.59 12.56 -11.64
N ASN A 108 -16.40 13.82 -12.00
CA ASN A 108 -17.29 14.60 -12.87
C ASN A 108 -16.91 14.54 -14.36
N ALA A 109 -15.81 13.86 -14.73
CA ALA A 109 -15.39 13.74 -16.12
C ALA A 109 -16.17 12.62 -16.82
N THR A 110 -17.03 12.98 -17.77
CA THR A 110 -17.82 12.03 -18.57
C THR A 110 -17.12 11.62 -19.87
N SER A 111 -16.07 12.35 -20.26
CA SER A 111 -15.32 12.11 -21.50
C SER A 111 -14.19 11.08 -21.35
N TYR A 112 -13.89 10.65 -20.11
CA TYR A 112 -12.76 9.78 -19.83
C TYR A 112 -13.12 8.60 -18.92
N THR A 113 -12.49 7.44 -19.16
CA THR A 113 -12.61 6.24 -18.32
C THR A 113 -11.25 5.84 -17.75
N LYS A 114 -11.25 5.11 -16.63
CA LYS A 114 -10.02 4.62 -15.97
C LYS A 114 -9.03 3.99 -16.95
N SER A 115 -7.73 4.13 -16.67
CA SER A 115 -6.70 3.50 -17.48
C SER A 115 -6.72 1.98 -17.37
N ALA A 116 -6.02 1.31 -18.28
CA ALA A 116 -5.55 -0.05 -18.01
C ALA A 116 -4.56 -0.05 -16.83
N PRO A 117 -4.39 -1.18 -16.13
CA PRO A 117 -3.34 -1.32 -15.12
C PRO A 117 -1.95 -1.08 -15.71
N SER A 118 -1.06 -0.51 -14.91
CA SER A 118 0.36 -0.38 -15.25
C SER A 118 1.04 -1.74 -15.45
N THR A 119 2.29 -1.72 -15.88
CA THR A 119 3.16 -2.90 -15.76
C THR A 119 3.20 -3.38 -14.31
N MET A 120 3.14 -4.70 -14.14
CA MET A 120 3.21 -5.33 -12.82
C MET A 120 4.65 -5.28 -12.30
N ILE A 121 4.82 -4.82 -11.06
CA ILE A 121 6.10 -4.85 -10.36
C ILE A 121 6.03 -5.83 -9.20
N SER A 122 7.01 -6.71 -9.10
CA SER A 122 7.20 -7.58 -7.94
C SER A 122 8.04 -6.89 -6.87
N LEU A 123 7.51 -6.74 -5.67
CA LEU A 123 8.26 -6.29 -4.48
C LEU A 123 8.44 -7.46 -3.52
N GLN A 124 9.69 -7.74 -3.14
CA GLN A 124 10.00 -8.72 -2.11
C GLN A 124 10.22 -8.02 -0.76
N VAL A 125 9.33 -8.25 0.19
CA VAL A 125 9.49 -7.77 1.57
C VAL A 125 10.16 -8.88 2.37
N ALA A 126 11.44 -8.66 2.71
CA ALA A 126 12.18 -9.59 3.56
C ALA A 126 11.55 -9.66 4.96
N GLY A 127 11.36 -10.87 5.46
CA GLY A 127 10.96 -11.07 6.85
C GLY A 127 12.11 -10.85 7.81
N ASP A 128 11.76 -10.47 9.05
CA ASP A 128 12.64 -10.50 10.23
C ASP A 128 13.31 -11.89 10.44
N GLY A 129 12.76 -12.93 9.81
CA GLY A 129 13.28 -14.30 9.75
C GLY A 129 14.74 -14.41 9.30
N PHE A 130 15.26 -13.53 8.44
CA PHE A 130 16.67 -13.61 8.03
C PHE A 130 17.62 -13.26 9.19
N ILE A 131 17.26 -12.25 10.00
CA ILE A 131 18.03 -11.88 11.19
C ILE A 131 17.85 -12.93 12.30
N LYS A 132 16.64 -13.48 12.46
CA LYS A 132 16.38 -14.58 13.40
C LYS A 132 17.15 -15.84 13.04
N GLN A 133 17.20 -16.22 11.76
CA GLN A 133 17.93 -17.40 11.32
C GLN A 133 19.43 -17.26 11.56
N ILE A 134 20.02 -16.09 11.28
CA ILE A 134 21.42 -15.80 11.59
C ILE A 134 21.67 -15.86 13.11
N LEU A 135 20.78 -15.28 13.93
CA LEU A 135 20.89 -15.33 15.39
C LEU A 135 20.68 -16.74 15.97
N THR A 136 19.79 -17.52 15.37
CA THR A 136 19.54 -18.93 15.73
C THR A 136 20.73 -19.80 15.35
N GLU A 137 21.32 -19.64 14.17
CA GLU A 137 22.51 -20.40 13.75
C GLU A 137 23.77 -20.04 14.58
N VAL A 138 23.92 -18.78 14.97
CA VAL A 138 24.99 -18.37 15.91
C VAL A 138 24.73 -18.87 17.33
N GLY A 139 23.47 -18.95 17.77
CA GLY A 139 23.06 -19.45 19.09
C GLY A 139 23.13 -20.98 19.23
N ASP A 140 22.72 -21.71 18.19
CA ASP A 140 22.73 -23.18 18.13
C ASP A 140 24.15 -23.73 18.05
N GLY A 141 25.08 -22.96 17.44
CA GLY A 141 26.51 -23.24 17.46
C GLY A 141 27.06 -23.38 18.88
N VAL A 142 26.58 -22.58 19.84
CA VAL A 142 27.06 -22.58 21.24
C VAL A 142 26.45 -23.72 22.06
N GLY A 143 25.21 -24.14 21.75
CA GLY A 143 24.51 -25.23 22.43
C GLY A 143 25.17 -26.60 22.25
N SER A 144 25.86 -26.81 21.12
CA SER A 144 26.64 -28.04 20.86
C SER A 144 27.93 -28.15 21.69
N PHE A 145 28.48 -27.02 22.16
CA PHE A 145 29.67 -27.01 23.02
C PHE A 145 29.32 -27.27 24.50
N VAL A 146 28.06 -27.09 24.92
CA VAL A 146 27.65 -27.24 26.32
C VAL A 146 26.20 -27.74 26.44
N PRO A 147 25.93 -29.06 26.31
CA PRO A 147 24.57 -29.63 26.32
C PRO A 147 23.79 -29.41 27.64
N SER A 148 24.44 -28.94 28.71
CA SER A 148 23.80 -28.67 30.01
C SER A 148 23.19 -27.25 30.14
N VAL A 149 23.36 -26.36 29.15
CA VAL A 149 23.00 -24.93 29.26
C VAL A 149 21.81 -24.54 28.37
N ALA A 150 21.52 -25.28 27.31
CA ALA A 150 20.64 -24.83 26.22
C ALA A 150 19.14 -24.64 26.58
N GLY A 151 18.63 -25.26 27.65
CA GLY A 151 17.19 -25.23 27.96
C GLY A 151 16.78 -24.38 29.17
N ALA A 152 17.68 -24.13 30.13
CA ALA A 152 17.30 -23.55 31.44
C ALA A 152 18.11 -22.31 31.84
N ALA A 153 19.27 -22.09 31.21
CA ALA A 153 20.17 -21.01 31.61
C ALA A 153 19.88 -19.68 30.91
N VAL A 154 19.45 -19.71 29.64
CA VAL A 154 19.38 -18.49 28.79
C VAL A 154 18.27 -17.53 29.24
N SER A 155 17.13 -18.03 29.75
CA SER A 155 16.07 -17.18 30.30
C SER A 155 16.34 -16.74 31.74
N THR A 156 17.14 -17.49 32.50
CA THR A 156 17.39 -17.20 33.92
C THR A 156 18.58 -16.25 34.12
N PHE A 157 19.62 -16.32 33.29
CA PHE A 157 20.74 -15.37 33.31
C PHE A 157 20.30 -13.93 32.98
N ASP A 158 19.32 -13.78 32.09
CA ASP A 158 18.68 -12.52 31.66
C ASP A 158 17.76 -11.90 32.74
N VAL A 159 17.63 -12.56 33.89
CA VAL A 159 16.90 -12.06 35.07
C VAL A 159 17.86 -11.88 36.25
N ILE A 160 18.82 -12.80 36.43
CA ILE A 160 19.75 -12.79 37.57
C ILE A 160 20.90 -11.79 37.37
N PHE A 161 21.36 -11.53 36.15
CA PHE A 161 22.58 -10.73 35.95
C PHE A 161 22.40 -9.50 35.06
N ILE A 162 21.65 -9.58 33.97
CA ILE A 162 21.46 -8.48 33.01
C ILE A 162 19.96 -8.28 32.84
N ASN A 163 19.48 -7.03 32.81
CA ASN A 163 18.08 -6.72 32.54
C ASN A 163 17.84 -6.71 31.02
N LYS A 164 17.02 -7.64 30.56
CA LYS A 164 16.63 -7.82 29.16
C LYS A 164 16.16 -6.56 28.43
N ASP A 165 15.48 -5.65 29.14
CA ASP A 165 14.84 -4.47 28.52
C ASP A 165 15.77 -3.25 28.46
N THR A 166 16.79 -3.19 29.32
CA THR A 166 17.68 -2.02 29.46
C THR A 166 19.14 -2.33 29.12
N GLY A 167 19.53 -3.60 29.10
CA GLY A 167 20.93 -4.03 28.89
C GLY A 167 21.85 -3.77 30.10
N GLU A 168 21.33 -3.23 31.19
CA GLU A 168 22.08 -2.95 32.43
C GLU A 168 22.13 -4.17 33.36
N LEU A 169 22.98 -4.16 34.39
CA LEU A 169 22.97 -5.21 35.41
C LEU A 169 21.63 -5.23 36.16
N SER A 170 21.07 -6.41 36.42
CA SER A 170 19.88 -6.52 37.26
C SER A 170 20.22 -6.23 38.72
N ILE A 171 19.24 -5.79 39.51
CA ILE A 171 19.41 -5.48 40.95
C ILE A 171 19.97 -6.68 41.70
N LEU A 172 19.49 -7.90 41.38
CA LEU A 172 20.02 -9.15 41.93
C LEU A 172 21.47 -9.39 41.52
N GLY A 173 21.82 -9.10 40.26
CA GLY A 173 23.19 -9.22 39.74
C GLY A 173 24.16 -8.30 40.46
N VAL A 174 23.76 -7.05 40.69
CA VAL A 174 24.54 -6.07 41.48
C VAL A 174 24.75 -6.56 42.91
N LEU A 175 23.73 -7.10 43.58
CA LEU A 175 23.84 -7.63 44.94
C LEU A 175 24.79 -8.83 45.03
N ILE A 176 24.73 -9.75 44.07
CA ILE A 176 25.61 -10.93 44.01
C ILE A 176 27.07 -10.50 43.80
N ILE A 177 27.33 -9.59 42.84
CA ILE A 177 28.68 -9.06 42.57
C ILE A 177 29.23 -8.37 43.81
N THR A 178 28.42 -7.54 44.47
CA THR A 178 28.83 -6.82 45.69
C THR A 178 29.18 -7.79 46.83
N ALA A 179 28.40 -8.87 47.01
CA ALA A 179 28.68 -9.89 48.02
C ALA A 179 29.99 -10.65 47.76
N ILE A 180 30.29 -10.96 46.50
CA ILE A 180 31.55 -11.64 46.11
C ILE A 180 32.76 -10.72 46.36
N ILE A 181 32.66 -9.45 45.96
CA ILE A 181 33.74 -8.46 46.17
C ILE A 181 34.01 -8.28 47.67
N LEU A 182 32.96 -8.14 48.48
CA LEU A 182 33.08 -8.04 49.93
C LEU A 182 33.66 -9.32 50.54
N GLY A 183 33.21 -10.50 50.10
CA GLY A 183 33.70 -11.79 50.60
C GLY A 183 35.19 -12.03 50.28
N ALA A 184 35.60 -11.78 49.04
CA ALA A 184 37.01 -11.89 48.62
C ALA A 184 37.88 -10.86 49.35
N GLY A 185 37.43 -9.61 49.42
CA GLY A 185 38.14 -8.54 50.14
C GLY A 185 38.33 -8.87 51.62
N PHE A 186 37.30 -9.40 52.28
CA PHE A 186 37.37 -9.76 53.70
C PHE A 186 38.24 -11.00 53.95
N GLY A 187 38.23 -11.98 53.04
CA GLY A 187 39.10 -13.15 53.10
C GLY A 187 40.57 -12.79 52.94
N ILE A 188 40.89 -11.93 51.96
CA ILE A 188 42.23 -11.41 51.72
C ILE A 188 42.68 -10.56 52.92
N TRP A 189 41.82 -9.69 53.46
CA TRP A 189 42.14 -8.89 54.65
C TRP A 189 42.41 -9.75 55.89
N LYS A 190 41.62 -10.80 56.13
CA LYS A 190 41.82 -11.75 57.23
C LYS A 190 43.13 -12.54 57.07
N TRP A 191 43.48 -12.93 55.84
CA TRP A 191 44.76 -13.58 55.54
C TRP A 191 45.96 -12.65 55.77
N ILE A 192 45.88 -11.40 55.31
CA ILE A 192 46.91 -10.36 55.56
C ILE A 192 47.07 -10.11 57.06
N LYS A 193 45.98 -9.94 57.81
CA LYS A 193 46.01 -9.70 59.26
C LYS A 193 46.58 -10.88 60.04
N SER A 194 46.35 -12.10 59.57
CA SER A 194 46.94 -13.32 60.14
C SER A 194 48.46 -13.31 59.97
N ARG A 195 48.96 -12.91 58.79
CA ARG A 195 50.40 -12.79 58.51
C ARG A 195 51.08 -11.63 59.23
N ALA A 196 50.37 -10.55 59.49
CA ALA A 196 50.90 -9.38 60.22
C ALA A 196 51.02 -9.58 61.74
N ARG A 197 50.51 -10.69 62.31
CA ARG A 197 50.62 -11.02 63.74
C ARG A 197 51.74 -12.01 64.06
N VAL A 198 52.46 -12.52 63.06
CA VAL A 198 53.49 -13.57 63.22
C VAL A 198 54.90 -13.09 62.89
N GLY A 199 55.10 -11.78 62.74
CA GLY A 199 56.41 -11.11 62.68
C GLY A 199 56.43 -9.95 63.66
#